data_AF-A0A7Y5NUY3-F1
#
_entry.id   AF-A0A7Y5NUY3-F1
#
_cell.length_a   1.000
_cell.length_b   1.000
_cell.length_c   1.000
_cell.angle_alpha   90.00
_cell.angle_beta   90.00
_cell.angle_gamma   90.00
#
_symmetry.space_group_name_H-M   'P 1'
#
loop_
_entity.id
_entity.type
_entity.pdbx_description
1 polymer ?
#
loop_
_entity_poly.entity_id
_entity_poly.type
_entity_poly.pdbx_seq_one_letter_code
_entity_poly.pdbx_strand_id
1 'polypeptide(L)'
;MTSSAKDLEGPAHLLETVHVPEHVATFKSGRAVFVSTEPEEVVHIAAADGRIELSIRFDKDGPVLAFEAASMRLAAKRIAVECDQLETNVRGDMRENVRGRRIATSLGPTLIAGRDVDITAEGGELRASSQDDLHINGKNVLINC
;
A
#
# COMPACT_ATOMS: atom_id res chain seq x y z
N MET A 1 3.07 -75.58 -9.24
CA MET A 1 2.86 -75.05 -7.88
C MET A 1 4.03 -74.12 -7.59
N THR A 2 3.99 -72.86 -8.05
CA THR A 2 3.34 -71.66 -7.47
C THR A 2 4.20 -70.95 -6.42
N SER A 3 4.17 -69.61 -6.48
CA SER A 3 4.73 -68.56 -5.60
C SER A 3 6.05 -67.96 -6.12
N SER A 4 6.09 -66.79 -6.78
CA SER A 4 5.53 -65.45 -6.46
C SER A 4 5.84 -65.01 -5.02
N ALA A 5 6.27 -63.79 -4.72
CA ALA A 5 6.46 -62.57 -5.48
C ALA A 5 7.58 -61.76 -4.80
N LYS A 6 8.22 -60.90 -5.57
CA LYS A 6 9.31 -60.01 -5.17
C LYS A 6 8.68 -58.65 -4.92
N ASP A 7 8.40 -58.32 -3.67
CA ASP A 7 7.84 -57.03 -3.30
C ASP A 7 8.92 -55.95 -3.42
N LEU A 8 8.77 -55.11 -4.44
CA LEU A 8 9.49 -53.86 -4.63
C LEU A 8 8.60 -52.75 -4.05
N GLU A 9 8.92 -52.32 -2.83
CA GLU A 9 8.40 -51.06 -2.28
C GLU A 9 9.00 -49.90 -3.10
N GLY A 10 8.21 -49.35 -4.02
CA GLY A 10 8.51 -48.10 -4.69
C GLY A 10 8.10 -46.92 -3.80
N PRO A 11 8.87 -45.82 -3.75
CA PRO A 11 8.51 -44.64 -2.98
C PRO A 11 7.25 -44.00 -3.56
N ALA A 12 6.23 -43.85 -2.72
CA ALA A 12 5.07 -43.03 -3.01
C ALA A 12 5.54 -41.59 -3.25
N HIS A 13 5.67 -41.19 -4.51
CA HIS A 13 5.79 -39.79 -4.87
C HIS A 13 4.54 -39.08 -4.34
N LEU A 14 4.73 -38.28 -3.30
CA LEU A 14 3.82 -37.20 -2.91
C LEU A 14 3.63 -36.36 -4.17
N LEU A 15 2.52 -36.59 -4.86
CA LEU A 15 2.02 -35.67 -5.86
C LEU A 15 1.68 -34.40 -5.09
N GLU A 16 2.61 -33.45 -5.10
CA GLU A 16 2.36 -32.09 -4.69
C GLU A 16 1.20 -31.63 -5.57
N THR A 17 -0.01 -31.65 -4.99
CA THR A 17 -1.21 -31.17 -5.63
C THR A 17 -0.97 -29.71 -5.94
N VAL A 18 -0.60 -29.42 -7.20
CA VAL A 18 -0.53 -28.07 -7.72
C VAL A 18 -1.94 -27.52 -7.62
N HIS A 19 -2.21 -26.78 -6.56
CA HIS A 19 -3.49 -26.13 -6.37
C HIS A 19 -3.55 -24.98 -7.38
N VAL A 20 -4.22 -25.25 -8.50
CA VAL A 20 -4.45 -24.24 -9.52
C VAL A 20 -5.57 -23.34 -8.98
N PRO A 21 -5.34 -22.03 -8.81
CA PRO A 21 -6.38 -21.12 -8.37
C PRO A 21 -7.63 -21.28 -9.23
N GLU A 22 -8.81 -21.30 -8.60
CA GLU A 22 -10.07 -21.39 -9.33
C GLU A 22 -10.23 -20.13 -10.19
N HIS A 23 -10.22 -20.30 -11.51
CA HIS A 23 -10.46 -19.21 -12.45
C HIS A 23 -11.95 -18.89 -12.50
N VAL A 24 -12.31 -17.74 -11.93
CA VAL A 24 -13.72 -17.36 -11.73
C VAL A 24 -14.29 -16.62 -12.94
N ALA A 25 -13.49 -15.74 -13.56
CA ALA A 25 -13.97 -14.92 -14.67
C ALA A 25 -12.83 -14.36 -15.54
N THR A 26 -13.13 -14.19 -16.83
CA THR A 26 -12.33 -13.38 -17.75
C THR A 26 -13.12 -12.15 -18.20
N PHE A 27 -12.53 -10.97 -18.09
CA PHE A 27 -13.09 -9.73 -18.61
C PHE A 27 -12.79 -9.57 -20.10
N LYS A 28 -13.62 -8.80 -20.82
CA LYS A 28 -13.38 -8.45 -22.23
C LYS A 28 -12.04 -7.74 -22.47
N SER A 29 -11.45 -7.13 -21.43
CA SER A 29 -10.13 -6.52 -21.50
C SER A 29 -8.98 -7.54 -21.45
N GLY A 30 -9.25 -8.84 -21.38
CA GLY A 30 -8.27 -9.90 -21.16
C GLY A 30 -7.81 -10.06 -19.72
N ARG A 31 -8.35 -9.27 -18.78
CA ARG A 31 -8.08 -9.44 -17.35
C ARG A 31 -8.78 -10.69 -16.82
N ALA A 32 -8.23 -11.31 -15.79
CA ALA A 32 -8.82 -12.48 -15.17
C ALA A 32 -8.93 -12.33 -13.65
N VAL A 33 -9.95 -12.95 -13.07
CA VAL A 33 -10.14 -13.07 -11.62
C VAL A 33 -9.88 -14.51 -11.21
N PHE A 34 -9.03 -14.67 -10.21
CA PHE A 34 -8.74 -15.96 -9.59
C PHE A 34 -9.08 -15.91 -8.11
N VAL A 35 -9.61 -17.03 -7.61
CA VAL A 35 -9.85 -17.23 -6.18
C VAL A 35 -9.17 -18.54 -5.80
N SER A 36 -8.40 -18.52 -4.71
CA SER A 36 -7.86 -19.72 -4.09
C SER A 36 -8.36 -19.77 -2.65
N THR A 37 -8.69 -20.96 -2.17
CA THR A 37 -9.00 -21.20 -0.75
C THR A 37 -7.92 -22.06 -0.09
N GLU A 38 -7.07 -22.72 -0.88
CA GLU A 38 -5.92 -23.48 -0.40
C GLU A 38 -4.71 -23.25 -1.34
N PRO A 39 -3.46 -23.36 -0.86
CA PRO A 39 -3.10 -23.35 0.56
C PRO A 39 -3.36 -21.99 1.23
N GLU A 40 -3.63 -20.93 0.46
CA GLU A 40 -3.95 -19.60 0.96
C GLU A 40 -5.34 -19.15 0.46
N GLU A 41 -6.06 -18.44 1.33
CA GLU A 41 -7.27 -17.72 0.95
C GLU A 41 -6.89 -16.41 0.27
N VAL A 42 -7.08 -16.35 -1.06
CA VAL A 42 -6.65 -15.19 -1.85
C VAL A 42 -7.58 -14.91 -3.02
N VAL A 43 -7.77 -13.63 -3.32
CA VAL A 43 -8.42 -13.14 -4.54
C VAL A 43 -7.41 -12.33 -5.34
N HIS A 44 -7.21 -12.71 -6.60
CA HIS A 44 -6.32 -12.01 -7.53
C HIS A 44 -7.08 -11.43 -8.72
N ILE A 45 -6.67 -10.24 -9.14
CA ILE A 45 -7.00 -9.71 -10.48
C ILE A 45 -5.71 -9.62 -11.28
N ALA A 46 -5.63 -10.39 -12.37
CA ALA A 46 -4.49 -10.38 -13.27
C ALA A 46 -4.79 -9.56 -14.53
N ALA A 47 -3.79 -8.83 -15.02
CA ALA A 47 -3.75 -8.23 -16.34
C ALA A 47 -3.71 -9.31 -17.44
N ALA A 48 -3.93 -8.90 -18.69
CA ALA A 48 -3.91 -9.80 -19.85
C ALA A 48 -2.53 -10.44 -20.10
N ASP A 49 -1.46 -9.84 -19.57
CA ASP A 49 -0.09 -10.35 -19.61
C ASP A 49 0.26 -11.28 -18.42
N GLY A 50 -0.69 -11.53 -17.52
CA GLY A 50 -0.52 -12.37 -16.34
C GLY A 50 0.01 -11.65 -15.10
N ARG A 51 0.38 -10.36 -15.17
CA ARG A 51 0.79 -9.60 -13.98
C ARG A 51 -0.40 -9.41 -13.03
N ILE A 52 -0.22 -9.65 -11.74
CA ILE A 52 -1.26 -9.40 -10.72
C ILE A 52 -1.34 -7.89 -10.46
N GLU A 53 -2.50 -7.27 -10.71
CA GLU A 53 -2.72 -5.83 -10.45
C GLU A 53 -3.33 -5.57 -9.06
N LEU A 54 -4.08 -6.55 -8.53
CA LEU A 54 -4.68 -6.52 -7.20
C LEU A 54 -4.59 -7.92 -6.56
N SER A 55 -4.18 -7.95 -5.30
CA SER A 55 -4.27 -9.13 -4.43
C SER A 55 -5.00 -8.78 -3.14
N ILE A 56 -5.94 -9.64 -2.74
CA ILE A 56 -6.58 -9.63 -1.43
C ILE A 56 -6.23 -10.96 -0.78
N ARG A 57 -5.32 -10.97 0.18
CA ARG A 57 -4.92 -12.17 0.92
C ARG A 57 -5.49 -12.12 2.32
N PHE A 58 -6.13 -13.19 2.76
CA PHE A 58 -6.66 -13.28 4.11
C PHE A 58 -5.63 -13.97 4.99
N ASP A 59 -5.07 -13.24 5.96
CA ASP A 59 -4.19 -13.82 6.97
C ASP A 59 -4.86 -13.84 8.35
N LYS A 60 -4.15 -14.35 9.35
CA LYS A 60 -4.65 -14.48 10.73
C LYS A 60 -4.97 -13.13 11.40
N ASP A 61 -4.38 -12.04 10.91
CA ASP A 61 -4.52 -10.70 11.46
C ASP A 61 -5.55 -9.88 10.64
N GLY A 62 -5.89 -10.32 9.42
CA GLY A 62 -6.98 -9.80 8.60
C GLY A 62 -6.68 -9.83 7.09
N PRO A 63 -7.51 -9.17 6.27
CA PRO A 63 -7.24 -9.04 4.84
C PRO A 63 -6.11 -8.05 4.56
N VAL A 64 -5.14 -8.47 3.75
CA VAL A 64 -4.07 -7.63 3.20
C VAL A 64 -4.39 -7.29 1.75
N LEU A 65 -4.49 -6.00 1.46
CA LEU A 65 -4.72 -5.47 0.13
C LEU A 65 -3.38 -5.02 -0.49
N ALA A 66 -3.02 -5.58 -1.64
CA ALA A 66 -1.84 -5.17 -2.40
C ALA A 66 -2.23 -4.73 -3.81
N PHE A 67 -1.78 -3.54 -4.21
CA PHE A 67 -2.04 -2.96 -5.52
C PHE A 67 -0.74 -2.79 -6.30
N GLU A 68 -0.67 -3.41 -7.46
CA GLU A 68 0.38 -3.18 -8.47
C GLU A 68 -0.26 -2.63 -9.73
N ALA A 69 -0.74 -1.39 -9.62
CA ALA A 69 -1.52 -0.74 -10.66
C ALA A 69 -0.79 0.47 -11.24
N ALA A 70 -1.10 0.80 -12.50
CA ALA A 70 -0.62 2.03 -13.13
C ALA A 70 -1.18 3.30 -12.45
N SER A 71 -2.35 3.21 -11.81
CA SER A 71 -2.96 4.33 -11.07
C SER A 71 -3.99 3.83 -10.06
N MET A 72 -4.17 4.58 -8.96
CA MET A 72 -5.23 4.38 -7.98
C MET A 72 -5.98 5.71 -7.78
N ARG A 73 -7.32 5.66 -7.74
CA ARG A 73 -8.16 6.83 -7.47
C ARG A 73 -9.19 6.49 -6.41
N LEU A 74 -9.17 7.24 -5.31
CA LEU A 74 -10.19 7.20 -4.27
C LEU A 74 -11.07 8.44 -4.41
N ALA A 75 -12.37 8.24 -4.59
CA ALA A 75 -13.34 9.33 -4.70
C ALA A 75 -14.50 9.05 -3.74
N ALA A 76 -14.61 9.84 -2.69
CA ALA A 76 -15.63 9.70 -1.68
C ALA A 76 -15.99 11.05 -1.07
N LYS A 77 -17.15 11.13 -0.41
CA LYS A 77 -17.51 12.29 0.42
C LYS A 77 -16.61 12.40 1.65
N ARG A 78 -16.13 11.27 2.18
CA ARG A 78 -15.21 11.15 3.31
C ARG A 78 -14.32 9.95 3.11
N ILE A 79 -13.02 10.12 3.38
CA ILE A 79 -12.05 9.05 3.53
C ILE A 79 -11.51 9.17 4.96
N ALA A 80 -11.48 8.07 5.70
CA ALA A 80 -10.86 7.97 7.01
C ALA A 80 -9.85 6.83 6.97
N VAL A 81 -8.67 7.07 7.53
CA VAL A 81 -7.58 6.08 7.63
C VAL A 81 -7.21 6.02 9.10
N GLU A 82 -7.34 4.83 9.68
CA GLU A 82 -7.01 4.55 11.08
C GLU A 82 -6.02 3.39 11.07
N CYS A 83 -4.83 3.62 11.61
CA CYS A 83 -3.73 2.68 11.58
C CYS A 83 -2.69 3.07 12.63
N ASP A 84 -1.93 2.09 13.11
CA ASP A 84 -0.80 2.34 14.00
C ASP A 84 0.37 3.04 13.26
N GLN A 85 0.55 2.75 11.97
CA GLN A 85 1.59 3.33 11.12
C GLN A 85 1.05 3.64 9.72
N LEU A 86 1.28 4.86 9.26
CA LEU A 86 1.05 5.30 7.89
C LEU A 86 2.37 5.79 7.28
N GLU A 87 2.81 5.14 6.20
CA GLU A 87 3.98 5.55 5.43
C GLU A 87 3.56 5.93 4.01
N THR A 88 4.17 6.99 3.47
CA THR A 88 3.93 7.43 2.09
C THR A 88 5.26 7.70 1.42
N ASN A 89 5.57 6.91 0.39
CA ASN A 89 6.78 7.08 -0.42
C ASN A 89 6.39 7.52 -1.83
N VAL A 90 6.81 8.71 -2.22
CA VAL A 90 6.50 9.31 -3.53
C VAL A 90 7.81 9.53 -4.28
N ARG A 91 7.98 8.85 -5.41
CA ARG A 91 9.18 9.00 -6.27
C ARG A 91 9.17 10.31 -7.08
N GLY A 92 7.97 10.78 -7.43
CA GLY A 92 7.77 12.04 -8.14
C GLY A 92 7.23 13.11 -7.19
N ASP A 93 6.24 13.87 -7.64
CA ASP A 93 5.65 14.93 -6.85
C ASP A 93 4.47 14.43 -5.99
N MET A 94 4.45 14.83 -4.72
CA MET A 94 3.23 14.79 -3.89
C MET A 94 2.56 16.16 -3.94
N ARG A 95 1.28 16.22 -4.34
CA ARG A 95 0.49 17.45 -4.36
C ARG A 95 -0.75 17.27 -3.51
N GLU A 96 -0.90 18.11 -2.48
CA GLU A 96 -2.09 18.19 -1.64
C GLU A 96 -2.82 19.51 -1.96
N ASN A 97 -4.10 19.44 -2.36
CA ASN A 97 -4.93 20.63 -2.59
C ASN A 97 -6.16 20.56 -1.69
N VAL A 98 -6.23 21.47 -0.73
CA VAL A 98 -7.33 21.57 0.23
C VAL A 98 -8.08 22.87 -0.02
N ARG A 99 -9.32 22.77 -0.52
CA ARG A 99 -10.19 23.96 -0.71
C ARG A 99 -10.74 24.53 0.59
N GLY A 100 -10.84 23.68 1.62
CA GLY A 100 -11.29 24.06 2.95
C GLY A 100 -10.12 24.30 3.89
N ARG A 101 -10.24 23.81 5.13
CA ARG A 101 -9.17 23.89 6.13
C ARG A 101 -8.36 22.59 6.14
N ARG A 102 -7.03 22.72 6.14
CA ARG A 102 -6.09 21.65 6.49
C ARG A 102 -5.70 21.77 7.96
N ILE A 103 -5.75 20.68 8.71
CA ILE A 103 -5.26 20.60 10.09
C ILE A 103 -4.33 19.39 10.18
N ALA A 104 -3.10 19.61 10.63
CA ALA A 104 -2.15 18.55 10.95
C ALA A 104 -1.81 18.68 12.44
N THR A 105 -2.09 17.64 13.21
CA THR A 105 -1.84 17.60 14.65
C THR A 105 -1.01 16.38 14.96
N SER A 106 0.10 16.58 15.66
CA SER A 106 0.93 15.52 16.22
C SER A 106 0.96 15.69 17.74
N LEU A 107 0.81 14.59 18.46
CA LEU A 107 1.02 14.56 19.90
C LEU A 107 2.51 14.42 20.26
N GLY A 108 3.31 13.97 19.29
CA GLY A 108 4.76 13.87 19.39
C GLY A 108 5.48 14.90 18.53
N PRO A 109 6.79 14.74 18.34
CA PRO A 109 7.57 15.58 17.45
C PRO A 109 7.00 15.59 16.03
N THR A 110 7.13 16.73 15.35
CA THR A 110 6.85 16.85 13.91
C THR A 110 8.11 17.35 13.23
N LEU A 111 8.57 16.64 12.20
CA LEU A 111 9.70 17.05 11.37
C LEU A 111 9.20 17.32 9.96
N ILE A 112 9.45 18.54 9.48
CA ILE A 112 9.31 18.89 8.06
C ILE A 112 10.72 19.20 7.58
N ALA A 113 11.23 18.37 6.69
CA ALA A 113 12.57 18.49 6.16
C ALA A 113 12.55 18.30 4.64
N GLY A 114 13.41 19.06 3.97
CA GLY A 114 13.62 19.01 2.54
C GLY A 114 14.90 19.77 2.21
N ARG A 115 15.43 19.59 1.00
CA ARG A 115 16.55 20.41 0.52
C ARG A 115 16.16 21.89 0.49
N ASP A 116 14.93 22.15 0.03
CA ASP A 116 14.32 23.48 -0.05
C ASP A 116 12.92 23.37 0.55
N VAL A 117 12.58 24.25 1.50
CA VAL A 117 11.26 24.33 2.12
C VAL A 117 10.78 25.77 2.04
N ASP A 118 9.67 25.97 1.34
CA ASP A 118 8.98 27.26 1.24
C ASP A 118 7.66 27.17 1.99
N ILE A 119 7.43 28.14 2.89
CA ILE A 119 6.18 28.30 3.61
C ILE A 119 5.70 29.73 3.37
N THR A 120 4.66 29.85 2.55
CA THR A 120 4.11 31.14 2.13
C THR A 120 2.62 31.23 2.47
N ALA A 121 2.17 32.41 2.89
CA ALA A 121 0.77 32.76 3.08
C ALA A 121 0.38 33.90 2.13
N GLU A 122 -0.15 33.58 0.95
CA GLU A 122 -0.38 34.57 -0.13
C GLU A 122 -1.48 35.60 0.20
N GLY A 123 -2.52 35.19 0.93
CA GLY A 123 -3.70 36.01 1.21
C GLY A 123 -3.94 36.31 2.69
N GLY A 124 -2.96 36.08 3.56
CA GLY A 124 -3.16 36.14 5.00
C GLY A 124 -1.89 36.24 5.82
N GLU A 125 -1.97 35.75 7.06
CA GLU A 125 -0.88 35.80 8.03
C GLU A 125 -0.18 34.44 8.11
N LEU A 126 1.16 34.46 8.11
CA LEU A 126 1.97 33.33 8.57
C LEU A 126 2.29 33.55 10.05
N ARG A 127 1.78 32.67 10.92
CA ARG A 127 2.04 32.73 12.36
C ARG A 127 2.80 31.49 12.83
N ALA A 128 3.91 31.70 13.50
CA ALA A 128 4.63 30.68 14.25
C ALA A 128 4.69 31.08 15.72
N SER A 129 4.38 30.16 16.62
CA SER A 129 4.37 30.39 18.06
C SER A 129 4.83 29.14 18.81
N SER A 130 5.58 29.34 19.89
CA SER A 130 6.00 28.30 20.82
C SER A 130 5.58 28.72 22.24
N GLN A 131 5.34 27.76 23.12
CA GLN A 131 5.20 28.04 24.56
C GLN A 131 6.56 28.25 25.22
N ASP A 132 7.59 27.62 24.66
CA ASP A 132 8.97 27.73 25.07
C ASP A 132 9.75 28.52 24.01
N ASP A 133 10.89 28.01 23.56
CA ASP A 133 11.76 28.70 22.63
C ASP A 133 11.35 28.52 21.16
N LEU A 134 11.66 29.53 20.35
CA LEU A 134 11.65 29.48 18.90
C LEU A 134 13.07 29.78 18.40
N HIS A 135 13.72 28.78 17.80
CA HIS A 135 15.05 28.94 17.23
C HIS A 135 14.98 29.05 15.71
N ILE A 136 15.55 30.13 15.16
CA ILE A 136 15.71 30.31 13.72
C ILE A 136 17.21 30.36 13.43
N ASN A 137 17.73 29.31 12.80
CA ASN A 137 19.15 29.17 12.51
C ASN A 137 19.38 29.19 11.00
N GLY A 138 20.36 29.96 10.55
CA GLY A 138 20.74 30.01 9.15
C GLY A 138 22.02 30.81 8.96
N LYS A 139 22.73 30.56 7.85
CA LYS A 139 23.90 31.37 7.49
C LYS A 139 23.51 32.84 7.32
N ASN A 140 22.33 33.09 6.75
CA ASN A 140 21.72 34.41 6.63
C ASN A 140 20.27 34.31 7.08
N VAL A 141 19.85 35.16 8.02
CA VAL A 141 18.46 35.31 8.43
C VAL A 141 18.05 36.74 8.11
N LEU A 142 17.22 36.89 7.07
CA LEU A 142 16.73 38.18 6.61
C LEU A 142 15.30 38.33 7.10
N ILE A 143 15.08 39.28 8.01
CA ILE A 143 13.76 39.62 8.51
C ILE A 143 13.45 41.02 7.97
N ASN A 144 12.45 41.10 7.12
CA ASN A 144 11.91 42.37 6.68
C ASN A 144 10.80 42.74 7.67
N CYS A 145 10.97 43.86 8.37
CA CYS A 145 10.01 44.44 9.29
C CYS A 145 9.51 45.79 8.78
#